data_AF-A0A182GL64-F1
#
_entry.id   AF-A0A182GL64-F1
#
_cell.length_a   1.000
_cell.length_b   1.000
_cell.length_c   1.000
_cell.angle_alpha   90.00
_cell.angle_beta   90.00
_cell.angle_gamma   90.00
#
_symmetry.space_group_name_H-M   'P 1'
#
loop_
_entity.id
_entity.type
_entity.pdbx_description
1 polymer ?
#
loop_
_entity_poly.entity_id
_entity_poly.type
_entity_poly.pdbx_seq_one_letter_code
_entity_poly.pdbx_strand_id
1 'polypeptide(L)'
;MDDQGCPRCKTTKYRNPSLKLMVNVCGHTLCESCVELLFLKGSGSCPECNVALRRSNFRVQLFEDSNVDKEVQIRKRILKDFNKKEDDFATLGEYNDYLELIEELVFNLCNNIDIINTNKRIEQYKKENRDTILKNKTKLSKDELELEQLIEIEKEQTDQRKKELAMIEAENRKQKAKNKEDLIDSLMESYEDASAIVDKFAQRAEQQQIPLPKPMAPPAPKQTHFSTGIKFQSQHGFLPVPKIEEGPTYVYEAQIYPKEGPAQPTLADIDTKGYIKHIRSETQAERAGGFRTNISCLRAIQEALVGLYHGC
;
A
#
# COMPACT_ATOMS: atom_id res chain seq x y z
N MET A 1 14.13 -1.39 -20.26
CA MET A 1 14.50 -1.06 -18.87
C MET A 1 15.97 -0.70 -18.92
N ASP A 2 16.27 0.58 -19.13
CA ASP A 2 17.65 1.04 -19.12
C ASP A 2 18.12 1.12 -17.68
N ASP A 3 19.21 0.40 -17.40
CA ASP A 3 19.67 0.05 -16.07
C ASP A 3 20.22 1.30 -15.36
N GLN A 4 19.34 2.03 -14.66
CA GLN A 4 19.70 3.26 -13.98
C GLN A 4 20.75 2.97 -12.90
N GLY A 5 21.94 3.54 -13.09
CA GLY A 5 23.12 3.29 -12.27
C GLY A 5 23.75 4.58 -11.78
N CYS A 6 24.52 4.49 -10.70
CA CYS A 6 25.24 5.66 -10.21
C CYS A 6 26.37 6.05 -11.19
N PRO A 7 26.48 7.32 -11.62
CA PRO A 7 27.48 7.76 -12.60
C PRO A 7 28.92 7.64 -12.07
N ARG A 8 29.12 7.64 -10.75
CA ARG A 8 30.46 7.58 -10.12
C ARG A 8 30.99 6.15 -9.95
N CYS A 9 30.18 5.24 -9.41
CA CYS A 9 30.60 3.85 -9.18
C CYS A 9 30.13 2.87 -10.26
N LYS A 10 29.25 3.30 -11.18
CA LYS A 10 28.63 2.49 -12.23
C LYS A 10 27.90 1.25 -11.71
N THR A 11 27.61 1.19 -10.42
CA THR A 11 26.80 0.13 -9.82
C THR A 11 25.34 0.39 -10.16
N THR A 12 24.67 -0.63 -10.69
CA THR A 12 23.24 -0.63 -10.98
C THR A 12 22.48 -1.38 -9.90
N LYS A 13 21.17 -1.14 -9.83
CA LYS A 13 20.27 -1.84 -8.90
C LYS A 13 20.24 -3.36 -9.17
N TYR A 14 20.52 -3.77 -10.42
CA TYR A 14 20.64 -5.18 -10.77
C TYR A 14 21.81 -5.88 -10.05
N ARG A 15 22.97 -5.23 -9.94
CA ARG A 15 24.15 -5.79 -9.25
C ARG A 15 24.01 -5.80 -7.74
N ASN A 16 23.32 -4.81 -7.18
CA ASN A 16 23.07 -4.71 -5.76
C ASN A 16 21.62 -4.28 -5.50
N PRO A 17 20.73 -5.23 -5.15
CA PRO A 17 19.32 -4.94 -4.89
C PRO A 17 19.07 -3.98 -3.71
N SER A 18 20.01 -3.88 -2.76
CA SER A 18 19.90 -2.96 -1.61
C SER A 18 20.43 -1.56 -1.89
N LEU A 19 20.89 -1.30 -3.12
CA LEU A 19 21.41 0.01 -3.52
C LEU A 19 20.30 1.07 -3.51
N LYS A 20 20.45 2.06 -2.64
CA LYS A 20 19.60 3.26 -2.63
C LYS A 20 20.22 4.33 -3.53
N LEU A 21 19.50 4.68 -4.59
CA LEU A 21 19.81 5.84 -5.41
C LEU A 21 19.20 7.09 -4.75
N MET A 22 19.96 8.17 -4.77
CA MET A 22 19.57 9.47 -4.27
C MET A 22 19.60 10.51 -5.40
N VAL A 23 18.60 11.38 -5.43
CA VAL A 23 18.51 12.50 -6.38
C VAL A 23 18.94 13.79 -5.68
N ASN A 24 19.66 14.64 -6.41
CA ASN A 24 20.08 15.97 -5.96
C ASN A 24 19.19 17.08 -6.54
N VAL A 25 19.46 18.34 -6.20
CA VAL A 25 18.69 19.50 -6.69
C VAL A 25 18.77 19.74 -8.20
N CYS A 26 19.79 19.21 -8.88
CA CYS A 26 19.91 19.32 -10.33
C CYS A 26 19.20 18.19 -11.09
N GLY A 27 18.73 17.14 -10.40
CA GLY A 27 18.06 15.99 -11.01
C GLY A 27 19.03 14.90 -11.48
N HIS A 28 20.26 14.85 -10.96
CA HIS A 28 21.18 13.73 -11.22
C HIS A 28 21.18 12.74 -10.06
N THR A 29 21.29 11.46 -10.38
CA THR A 29 21.23 10.36 -9.41
C THR A 29 22.64 9.98 -8.94
N LEU A 30 22.78 9.67 -7.65
CA LEU A 30 24.01 9.19 -7.02
C LEU A 30 23.63 8.12 -5.99
N CYS A 31 24.39 7.02 -5.86
CA CYS A 31 24.11 6.07 -4.79
C CYS A 31 24.54 6.63 -3.42
N GLU A 32 23.89 6.14 -2.36
CA GLU A 32 24.16 6.54 -0.96
C GLU A 32 25.66 6.54 -0.62
N SER A 33 26.39 5.47 -0.96
CA SER A 33 27.83 5.38 -0.73
C SER A 33 28.65 6.42 -1.50
N CYS A 34 28.25 6.76 -2.73
CA CYS A 34 28.92 7.80 -3.51
C CYS A 34 28.64 9.20 -2.96
N VAL A 35 27.46 9.44 -2.39
CA VAL A 35 27.11 10.69 -1.70
C VAL A 35 27.98 10.87 -0.46
N GLU A 36 28.15 9.83 0.37
CA GLU A 36 29.03 9.88 1.54
C GLU A 36 30.48 10.18 1.17
N LEU A 37 31.02 9.44 0.20
CA LEU A 37 32.36 9.65 -0.34
C LEU A 37 32.55 11.03 -0.99
N LEU A 38 31.48 11.67 -1.48
CA LEU A 38 31.54 13.01 -2.07
C LEU A 38 31.75 14.07 -0.98
N PHE A 39 31.08 13.95 0.17
CA PHE A 39 31.18 14.91 1.26
C PHE A 39 32.36 14.69 2.21
N LEU A 40 32.98 13.50 2.19
CA LEU A 40 34.25 13.25 2.89
C LEU A 40 35.38 14.21 2.47
N LYS A 41 35.35 14.72 1.23
CA LYS A 41 36.33 15.69 0.71
C LYS A 41 35.99 17.17 1.05
N GLY A 42 34.94 17.40 1.84
CA GLY A 42 34.52 18.72 2.33
C GLY A 42 33.49 19.42 1.43
N SER A 43 33.81 19.66 0.16
CA SER A 43 32.88 20.25 -0.81
C SER A 43 32.40 19.20 -1.82
N GLY A 44 31.08 19.03 -1.90
CA GLY A 44 30.46 18.16 -2.90
C GLY A 44 29.91 18.98 -4.06
N SER A 45 30.51 18.89 -5.24
CA SER A 45 29.90 19.35 -6.48
C SER A 45 29.21 18.20 -7.20
N CYS A 46 28.16 18.50 -7.96
CA CYS A 46 27.55 17.51 -8.83
C CYS A 46 28.56 17.04 -9.90
N PRO A 47 28.77 15.73 -10.11
CA PRO A 47 29.71 15.24 -11.12
C PRO A 47 29.34 15.59 -12.56
N GLU A 48 28.07 15.82 -12.86
CA GLU A 48 27.59 16.06 -14.23
C GLU A 48 27.48 17.55 -14.56
N CYS A 49 26.91 18.36 -13.66
CA CYS A 49 26.69 19.79 -13.91
C CYS A 49 27.50 20.74 -13.02
N ASN A 50 28.39 20.22 -12.16
CA ASN A 50 29.27 21.00 -11.27
C ASN A 50 28.56 21.98 -10.31
N VAL A 51 27.24 21.88 -10.15
CA VAL A 51 26.49 22.67 -9.16
C VAL A 51 26.97 22.31 -7.75
N ALA A 52 27.19 23.32 -6.92
CA ALA A 52 27.55 23.12 -5.51
C ALA A 52 26.38 22.48 -4.75
N LEU A 53 26.60 21.29 -4.18
CA LEU A 53 25.59 20.52 -3.46
C LEU A 53 25.86 20.56 -1.95
N ARG A 54 24.77 20.44 -1.17
CA ARG A 54 24.83 20.22 0.28
C ARG A 54 24.27 18.85 0.60
N ARG A 55 24.74 18.21 1.68
CA ARG A 55 24.28 16.86 2.06
C ARG A 55 22.76 16.81 2.31
N SER A 56 22.19 17.88 2.86
CA SER A 56 20.74 18.03 3.07
C SER A 56 19.89 18.08 1.79
N ASN A 57 20.53 18.33 0.65
CA ASN A 57 19.85 18.47 -0.64
C ASN A 57 19.69 17.14 -1.38
N PHE A 58 20.25 16.06 -0.85
CA PHE A 58 20.07 14.70 -1.36
C PHE A 58 18.82 14.07 -0.76
N ARG A 59 18.10 13.30 -1.58
CA ARG A 59 16.85 12.63 -1.21
C ARG A 59 16.83 11.26 -1.86
N VAL A 60 16.16 10.30 -1.25
CA VAL A 60 15.98 8.97 -1.87
C VAL A 60 15.14 9.13 -3.14
N GLN A 61 15.58 8.51 -4.22
CA GLN A 61 14.86 8.47 -5.49
C GLN A 61 13.59 7.63 -5.32
N LEU A 62 12.43 8.19 -5.68
CA LEU A 62 11.15 7.50 -5.58
C LEU A 62 10.69 6.98 -6.95
N PHE A 63 11.04 7.67 -8.03
CA PHE A 63 10.63 7.34 -9.38
C PHE A 63 11.80 6.78 -10.19
N GLU A 64 11.51 5.97 -11.21
CA GLU A 64 12.56 5.50 -12.13
C GLU A 64 13.17 6.67 -12.91
N ASP A 65 12.39 7.70 -13.23
CA ASP A 65 12.90 8.88 -13.93
C ASP A 65 13.34 9.97 -12.95
N SER A 66 14.64 10.28 -12.95
CA SER A 66 15.22 11.34 -12.12
C SER A 66 14.67 12.73 -12.45
N ASN A 67 14.23 12.95 -13.69
CA ASN A 67 13.58 14.18 -14.12
C ASN A 67 12.22 14.38 -13.43
N VAL A 68 11.45 13.30 -13.25
CA VAL A 68 10.17 13.33 -12.53
C VAL A 68 10.40 13.69 -11.06
N ASP A 69 11.42 13.12 -10.42
CA ASP A 69 11.81 13.50 -9.05
C ASP A 69 12.19 14.99 -8.94
N LYS A 70 12.94 15.52 -9.93
CA LYS A 70 13.28 16.95 -10.00
C LYS A 70 12.03 17.82 -10.12
N GLU A 71 11.10 17.46 -11.02
CA GLU A 71 9.85 18.18 -11.23
C GLU A 71 8.97 18.17 -9.98
N VAL A 72 8.75 17.01 -9.39
CA VAL A 72 7.96 16.87 -8.15
C VAL A 72 8.55 17.72 -7.03
N GLN A 73 9.88 17.80 -6.92
CA GLN A 73 10.54 18.66 -5.93
C GLN A 73 10.29 20.15 -6.19
N ILE A 74 10.37 20.58 -7.46
CA ILE A 74 10.12 21.97 -7.85
C ILE A 74 8.65 22.31 -7.63
N ARG A 75 7.71 21.47 -8.09
CA ARG A 75 6.26 21.66 -7.90
C ARG A 75 5.90 21.77 -6.42
N LYS A 76 6.41 20.87 -5.56
CA LYS A 76 6.21 20.97 -4.09
C LYS A 76 6.72 22.27 -3.48
N ARG A 77 7.82 22.81 -4.01
CA ARG A 77 8.39 24.09 -3.55
C ARG A 77 7.51 25.26 -3.98
N ILE A 78 7.07 25.27 -5.24
CA ILE A 78 6.21 26.31 -5.79
C ILE A 78 4.86 26.31 -5.09
N LEU A 79 4.18 25.16 -4.98
CA LEU A 79 2.87 25.04 -4.33
C LEU A 79 2.88 25.45 -2.84
N LYS A 80 4.04 25.40 -2.18
CA LYS A 80 4.17 25.90 -0.80
C LYS A 80 4.07 27.42 -0.71
N ASP A 81 4.57 28.13 -1.72
CA ASP A 81 4.48 29.59 -1.82
C ASP A 81 3.21 30.02 -2.59
N PHE A 82 2.72 29.19 -3.52
CA PHE A 82 1.53 29.39 -4.35
C PHE A 82 0.36 28.54 -3.81
N ASN A 83 -0.18 28.94 -2.66
CA ASN A 83 -1.19 28.19 -1.92
C ASN A 83 -2.60 28.83 -1.96
N LYS A 84 -2.95 29.52 -3.06
CA LYS A 84 -4.31 30.01 -3.28
C LYS A 84 -5.21 28.88 -3.78
N LYS A 85 -6.43 28.81 -3.26
CA LYS A 85 -7.44 27.81 -3.69
C LYS A 85 -8.49 28.44 -4.59
N GLU A 86 -9.32 27.62 -5.24
CA GLU A 86 -10.43 28.10 -6.08
C GLU A 86 -11.33 29.12 -5.35
N ASP A 87 -11.60 28.89 -4.06
CA ASP A 87 -12.34 29.80 -3.17
C ASP A 87 -11.75 31.23 -3.05
N ASP A 88 -10.46 31.41 -3.36
CA ASP A 88 -9.76 32.70 -3.27
C ASP A 88 -9.93 33.54 -4.55
N PHE A 89 -10.57 33.01 -5.59
CA PHE A 89 -10.77 33.67 -6.89
C PHE A 89 -12.25 33.99 -7.14
N ALA A 90 -12.52 35.03 -7.94
CA ALA A 90 -13.89 35.43 -8.25
C ALA A 90 -14.51 34.56 -9.36
N THR A 91 -13.67 34.03 -10.24
CA THR A 91 -14.11 33.21 -11.38
C THR A 91 -13.21 31.99 -11.56
N LEU A 92 -13.77 30.92 -12.13
CA LEU A 92 -13.04 29.71 -12.48
C LEU A 92 -11.94 29.98 -13.52
N GLY A 93 -12.14 30.95 -14.43
CA GLY A 93 -11.15 31.34 -15.43
C GLY A 93 -9.87 31.86 -14.79
N GLU A 94 -9.98 32.78 -13.83
CA GLU A 94 -8.83 33.32 -13.09
C GLU A 94 -8.07 32.23 -12.31
N TYR A 95 -8.79 31.25 -11.77
CA TYR A 95 -8.16 30.11 -11.09
C TYR A 95 -7.39 29.22 -12.07
N ASN A 96 -7.95 28.94 -13.25
CA ASN A 96 -7.26 28.16 -14.28
C ASN A 96 -6.02 28.89 -14.83
N ASP A 97 -6.12 30.21 -15.06
CA ASP A 97 -4.96 31.02 -15.46
C ASP A 97 -3.86 31.02 -14.38
N TYR A 98 -4.25 30.99 -13.10
CA TYR A 98 -3.33 30.86 -11.99
C TYR A 98 -2.63 29.49 -11.94
N LEU A 99 -3.36 28.40 -12.23
CA LEU A 99 -2.78 27.06 -12.34
C LEU A 99 -1.81 26.96 -13.51
N GLU A 100 -2.17 27.52 -14.66
CA GLU A 100 -1.30 27.56 -15.85
C GLU A 100 -0.01 28.33 -15.56
N LEU A 101 -0.10 29.46 -14.85
CA LEU A 101 1.07 30.22 -14.40
C LEU A 101 2.00 29.37 -13.51
N ILE A 102 1.44 28.55 -12.62
CA ILE A 102 2.24 27.64 -11.78
C ILE A 102 2.99 26.63 -12.66
N GLU A 103 2.31 26.03 -13.64
CA GLU A 103 2.93 25.07 -14.55
C GLU A 103 4.00 25.72 -15.43
N GLU A 104 3.81 26.96 -15.89
CA GLU A 104 4.84 27.72 -16.59
C GLU A 104 6.11 27.90 -15.72
N LEU A 105 5.94 28.29 -14.45
CA LEU A 105 7.06 28.45 -13.50
C LEU A 105 7.77 27.12 -13.24
N VAL A 106 7.01 26.03 -13.05
CA VAL A 106 7.57 24.69 -12.83
C VAL A 106 8.33 24.22 -14.07
N PHE A 107 7.76 24.37 -15.26
CA PHE A 107 8.37 23.97 -16.53
C PHE A 107 9.69 24.71 -16.78
N ASN A 108 9.70 26.04 -16.59
CA ASN A 108 10.90 26.86 -16.76
C ASN A 108 12.03 26.42 -15.81
N LEU A 109 11.70 26.18 -14.53
CA LEU A 109 12.68 25.71 -13.54
C LEU A 109 13.15 24.27 -13.79
N CYS A 110 12.29 23.38 -14.29
CA CYS A 110 12.67 22.00 -14.61
C CYS A 110 13.66 21.94 -15.78
N ASN A 111 13.39 22.71 -16.83
CA ASN A 111 14.18 22.75 -18.05
C ASN A 111 15.35 23.75 -18.02
N ASN A 112 15.55 24.42 -16.89
CA ASN A 112 16.60 25.44 -16.71
C ASN A 112 16.47 26.63 -17.68
N ILE A 113 15.24 26.97 -18.09
CA ILE A 113 14.92 28.10 -18.96
C ILE A 113 14.69 29.33 -18.08
N ASP A 114 15.39 30.43 -18.39
CA ASP A 114 15.24 31.73 -17.71
C ASP A 114 15.10 31.66 -16.17
N ILE A 115 16.01 30.92 -15.54
CA ILE A 115 15.99 30.65 -14.09
C ILE A 115 16.01 31.96 -13.28
N ILE A 116 16.71 32.99 -13.76
CA ILE A 116 16.92 34.23 -13.01
C ILE A 116 15.62 35.04 -12.96
N ASN A 117 14.95 35.26 -14.09
CA ASN A 117 13.70 36.02 -14.08
C ASN A 117 12.57 35.24 -13.41
N THR A 118 12.51 33.92 -13.63
CA THR A 118 11.54 33.03 -12.99
C THR A 118 11.66 33.09 -11.46
N ASN A 119 12.88 32.99 -10.92
CA ASN A 119 13.10 33.11 -9.47
C ASN A 119 12.77 34.52 -8.95
N LYS A 120 13.08 35.59 -9.69
CA LYS A 120 12.67 36.95 -9.32
C LYS A 120 11.15 37.09 -9.24
N ARG A 121 10.42 36.51 -10.21
CA ARG A 121 8.95 36.51 -10.22
C ARG A 121 8.38 35.78 -9.01
N ILE A 122 8.96 34.63 -8.66
CA ILE A 122 8.60 33.86 -7.45
C ILE A 122 8.88 34.67 -6.17
N GLU A 123 10.05 35.30 -6.06
CA GLU A 123 10.40 36.11 -4.89
C GLU A 123 9.50 37.34 -4.74
N GLN A 124 9.15 37.99 -5.84
CA GLN A 124 8.23 39.11 -5.86
C GLN A 124 6.84 38.68 -5.39
N TYR A 125 6.30 37.60 -5.96
CA TYR A 125 5.01 37.04 -5.55
C TYR A 125 4.99 36.70 -4.06
N LYS A 126 6.07 36.10 -3.55
CA LYS A 126 6.24 35.74 -2.15
C LYS A 126 6.26 36.95 -1.21
N LYS A 127 6.86 38.06 -1.63
CA LYS A 127 6.87 39.32 -0.85
C LYS A 127 5.48 39.95 -0.82
N GLU A 128 4.81 40.01 -1.96
CA GLU A 128 3.49 40.64 -2.11
C GLU A 128 2.38 39.84 -1.40
N ASN A 129 2.44 38.50 -1.44
CA ASN A 129 1.39 37.63 -0.89
C ASN A 129 1.76 37.00 0.45
N ARG A 130 2.79 37.51 1.14
CA ARG A 130 3.33 36.90 2.38
C ARG A 130 2.25 36.61 3.43
N ASP A 131 1.37 37.56 3.68
CA ASP A 131 0.34 37.44 4.71
C ASP A 131 -0.76 36.47 4.30
N THR A 132 -1.15 36.48 3.02
CA THR A 132 -2.10 35.52 2.44
C THR A 132 -1.56 34.09 2.52
N ILE A 133 -0.28 33.90 2.18
CA ILE A 133 0.39 32.60 2.25
C ILE A 133 0.38 32.08 3.69
N LEU A 134 0.68 32.93 4.68
CA LEU A 134 0.69 32.53 6.07
C LEU A 134 -0.71 32.14 6.57
N LYS A 135 -1.74 32.90 6.22
CA LYS A 135 -3.14 32.60 6.56
C LYS A 135 -3.60 31.28 5.93
N ASN A 136 -3.33 31.09 4.64
CA ASN A 136 -3.71 29.87 3.92
C ASN A 136 -2.94 28.64 4.43
N LYS A 137 -1.73 28.81 4.97
CA LYS A 137 -0.98 27.72 5.58
C LYS A 137 -1.55 27.29 6.93
N THR A 138 -2.13 28.21 7.70
CA THR A 138 -2.77 27.89 8.98
C THR A 138 -4.19 27.35 8.82
N LYS A 139 -4.85 27.70 7.71
CA LYS A 139 -6.19 27.23 7.39
C LYS A 139 -6.07 25.81 6.83
N LEU A 140 -6.36 24.79 7.64
CA LEU A 140 -6.60 23.45 7.11
C LEU A 140 -7.73 23.55 6.07
N SER A 141 -7.57 22.82 4.96
CA SER A 141 -8.68 22.66 4.02
C SER A 141 -9.88 22.07 4.76
N LYS A 142 -11.11 22.42 4.36
CA LYS A 142 -12.31 21.76 4.88
C LYS A 142 -12.18 20.24 4.74
N ASP A 143 -11.75 19.79 3.56
CA ASP A 143 -11.53 18.37 3.26
C ASP A 143 -10.45 17.72 4.15
N GLU A 144 -9.40 18.46 4.51
CA GLU A 144 -8.34 17.93 5.38
C GLU A 144 -8.87 17.74 6.81
N LEU A 145 -9.67 18.68 7.29
CA LEU A 145 -10.30 18.63 8.60
C LEU A 145 -11.37 17.51 8.66
N GLU A 146 -12.16 17.36 7.61
CA GLU A 146 -13.11 16.25 7.46
C GLU A 146 -12.39 14.89 7.42
N LEU A 147 -11.29 14.78 6.68
CA LEU A 147 -10.48 13.56 6.62
C LEU A 147 -9.88 13.21 7.98
N GLU A 148 -9.38 14.21 8.73
CA GLU A 148 -8.84 13.99 10.07
C GLU A 148 -9.91 13.47 11.04
N GLN A 149 -11.13 14.04 11.00
CA GLN A 149 -12.27 13.54 11.77
C GLN A 149 -12.66 12.11 11.41
N LEU A 150 -12.65 11.76 10.13
CA LEU A 150 -12.94 10.38 9.68
C LEU A 150 -11.91 9.39 10.22
N ILE A 151 -10.62 9.75 10.17
CA ILE A 151 -9.53 8.92 10.69
C ILE A 151 -9.66 8.74 12.21
N GLU A 152 -10.05 9.79 12.95
CA GLU A 152 -10.26 9.72 14.39
C GLU A 152 -11.41 8.77 14.75
N ILE A 153 -12.54 8.89 14.05
CA ILE A 153 -13.69 7.99 14.24
C ILE A 153 -13.33 6.54 13.90
N GLU A 154 -12.56 6.31 12.83
CA GLU A 154 -12.10 4.97 12.46
C GLU A 154 -11.20 4.37 13.55
N LYS A 155 -10.24 5.16 14.07
CA LYS A 155 -9.37 4.75 15.18
C LYS A 155 -10.18 4.39 16.42
N GLU A 156 -11.12 5.24 16.83
CA GLU A 156 -11.97 4.95 17.99
C GLU A 156 -12.76 3.65 17.82
N GLN A 157 -13.33 3.41 16.64
CA GLN A 157 -14.05 2.17 16.35
C GLN A 157 -13.12 0.95 16.40
N THR A 158 -11.91 1.06 15.87
CA THR A 158 -10.92 -0.04 15.94
C THR A 158 -10.49 -0.33 17.37
N ASP A 159 -10.29 0.71 18.18
CA ASP A 159 -9.92 0.57 19.59
C ASP A 159 -11.05 -0.01 20.43
N GLN A 160 -12.30 0.39 20.17
CA GLN A 160 -13.48 -0.20 20.80
C GLN A 160 -13.59 -1.70 20.47
N ARG A 161 -13.47 -2.07 19.19
CA ARG A 161 -13.47 -3.48 18.76
C ARG A 161 -12.37 -4.29 19.44
N LYS A 162 -11.16 -3.72 19.54
CA LYS A 162 -10.03 -4.37 20.21
C LYS A 162 -10.30 -4.59 21.69
N LYS A 163 -10.90 -3.61 22.38
CA LYS A 163 -11.30 -3.71 23.79
C LYS A 163 -12.40 -4.76 24.00
N GLU A 164 -13.42 -4.76 23.15
CA GLU A 164 -14.51 -5.76 23.20
C GLU A 164 -13.97 -7.18 23.03
N LEU A 165 -13.11 -7.40 22.03
CA LEU A 165 -12.47 -8.71 21.81
C LEU A 165 -11.61 -9.14 23.00
N ALA A 166 -10.86 -8.21 23.60
CA ALA A 166 -10.08 -8.49 24.80
C ALA A 166 -10.96 -8.82 26.02
N MET A 167 -12.12 -8.17 26.19
CA MET A 167 -13.07 -8.50 27.25
C MET A 167 -13.68 -9.89 27.05
N ILE A 168 -14.11 -10.22 25.83
CA ILE A 168 -14.65 -11.54 25.48
C ILE A 168 -13.59 -12.63 25.72
N GLU A 169 -12.34 -12.40 25.35
CA GLU A 169 -11.25 -13.34 25.60
C GLU A 169 -10.98 -13.52 27.10
N ALA A 170 -10.98 -12.44 27.88
CA ALA A 170 -10.80 -12.49 29.33
C ALA A 170 -11.93 -13.23 30.04
N GLU A 171 -13.18 -13.01 29.62
CA GLU A 171 -14.36 -13.71 30.16
C GLU A 171 -14.34 -15.19 29.80
N ASN A 172 -14.01 -15.53 28.55
CA ASN A 172 -13.78 -16.92 28.12
C ASN A 172 -12.68 -17.60 28.93
N ARG A 173 -11.58 -16.90 29.23
CA ARG A 173 -10.49 -17.44 30.07
C ARG A 173 -10.95 -17.69 31.50
N LYS A 174 -11.73 -16.77 32.10
CA LYS A 174 -12.32 -16.94 33.43
C LYS A 174 -13.31 -18.11 33.46
N GLN A 175 -14.17 -18.23 32.45
CA GLN A 175 -15.15 -19.32 32.38
C GLN A 175 -14.46 -20.68 32.23
N LYS A 176 -13.42 -20.77 31.40
CA LYS A 176 -12.59 -22.00 31.30
C LYS A 176 -11.90 -22.36 32.61
N ALA A 177 -11.43 -21.38 33.37
CA ALA A 177 -10.83 -21.62 34.69
C ALA A 177 -11.87 -22.14 35.70
N LYS A 178 -13.04 -21.49 35.80
CA LYS A 178 -14.14 -21.94 36.65
C LYS A 178 -14.63 -23.34 36.30
N ASN A 179 -14.86 -23.62 35.01
CA ASN A 179 -15.27 -24.94 34.57
C ASN A 179 -14.23 -26.03 34.92
N LYS A 180 -12.93 -25.68 34.96
CA LYS A 180 -11.86 -26.59 35.37
C LYS A 180 -11.89 -26.83 36.88
N GLU A 181 -12.12 -25.79 37.68
CA GLU A 181 -12.29 -25.89 39.14
C GLU A 181 -13.52 -26.74 39.48
N ASP A 182 -14.69 -26.45 38.90
CA ASP A 182 -15.93 -27.21 39.11
C ASP A 182 -15.79 -28.70 38.76
N LEU A 183 -15.02 -29.02 37.70
CA LEU A 183 -14.71 -30.40 37.32
C LEU A 183 -13.84 -31.09 38.38
N ILE A 184 -12.84 -30.40 38.91
CA ILE A 184 -11.96 -30.92 39.96
C ILE A 184 -12.78 -31.17 41.24
N ASP A 185 -13.61 -30.21 41.65
CA ASP A 185 -14.45 -30.33 42.85
C ASP A 185 -15.47 -31.47 42.71
N SER A 186 -16.11 -31.59 41.55
CA SER A 186 -17.03 -32.70 41.27
C SER A 186 -16.35 -34.07 41.31
N LEU A 187 -15.10 -34.16 40.82
CA LEU A 187 -14.30 -35.40 40.89
C LEU A 187 -13.83 -35.73 42.32
N MET A 188 -13.67 -34.73 43.20
CA MET A 188 -13.26 -34.95 44.59
C MET A 188 -14.42 -35.30 45.52
N GLU A 189 -15.60 -34.69 45.33
CA GLU A 189 -16.71 -34.78 46.27
C GLU A 189 -17.77 -35.84 45.91
N SER A 190 -17.90 -36.18 44.62
CA SER A 190 -18.96 -37.10 44.18
C SER A 190 -18.51 -38.56 44.18
N TYR A 191 -19.47 -39.46 44.43
CA TYR A 191 -19.28 -40.92 44.39
C TYR A 191 -19.69 -41.52 43.04
N GLU A 192 -19.87 -40.69 42.01
CA GLU A 192 -20.17 -41.14 40.64
C GLU A 192 -18.91 -41.67 39.95
N ASP A 193 -19.09 -42.46 38.88
CA ASP A 193 -17.96 -42.95 38.10
C ASP A 193 -17.23 -41.78 37.41
N ALA A 194 -15.90 -41.75 37.52
CA ALA A 194 -15.07 -40.65 37.04
C ALA A 194 -15.22 -40.45 35.52
N SER A 195 -15.49 -41.52 34.77
CA SER A 195 -15.75 -41.47 33.33
C SER A 195 -17.01 -40.64 32.99
N ALA A 196 -18.10 -40.88 33.72
CA ALA A 196 -19.37 -40.20 33.50
C ALA A 196 -19.32 -38.70 33.86
N ILE A 197 -18.52 -38.32 34.86
CA ILE A 197 -18.33 -36.92 35.24
C ILE A 197 -17.57 -36.17 34.14
N VAL A 198 -16.48 -36.74 33.63
CA VAL A 198 -15.70 -36.14 32.54
C VAL A 198 -16.56 -35.96 31.28
N ASP A 199 -17.39 -36.95 30.93
CA ASP A 199 -18.28 -36.88 29.77
C ASP A 199 -19.34 -35.77 29.90
N LYS A 200 -19.92 -35.59 31.10
CA LYS A 200 -20.88 -34.49 31.39
C LYS A 200 -20.23 -33.12 31.19
N PHE A 201 -19.00 -32.94 31.68
CA PHE A 201 -18.28 -31.67 31.55
C PHE A 201 -17.72 -31.45 30.13
N ALA A 202 -17.37 -32.51 29.40
CA ALA A 202 -17.00 -32.44 27.99
C ALA A 202 -18.18 -31.97 27.11
N GLN A 203 -19.37 -32.55 27.31
CA GLN A 203 -20.60 -32.11 26.62
C GLN A 203 -20.96 -30.65 26.98
N ARG A 204 -20.77 -30.26 28.26
CA ARG A 204 -20.99 -28.88 28.71
C ARG A 204 -19.99 -27.89 28.11
N ALA A 205 -18.73 -28.29 27.95
CA ALA A 205 -17.69 -27.47 27.34
C ALA A 205 -17.92 -27.26 25.83
N GLU A 206 -18.46 -28.26 25.13
CA GLU A 206 -18.88 -28.14 23.72
C GLU A 206 -20.08 -27.20 23.56
N GLN A 207 -21.07 -27.28 24.45
CA GLN A 207 -22.24 -26.39 24.43
C GLN A 207 -21.93 -24.95 24.86
N GLN A 208 -20.90 -24.74 25.68
CA GLN A 208 -20.48 -23.43 26.18
C GLN A 208 -19.43 -22.73 25.30
N GLN A 209 -19.09 -23.26 24.12
CA GLN A 209 -18.30 -22.49 23.15
C GLN A 209 -19.12 -21.28 22.68
N ILE A 210 -18.91 -20.14 23.32
CA ILE A 210 -19.50 -18.87 22.93
C ILE A 210 -19.03 -18.58 21.50
N PRO A 211 -19.94 -18.43 20.51
CA PRO A 211 -19.56 -18.08 19.16
C PRO A 211 -18.78 -16.76 19.19
N LEU A 212 -17.61 -16.74 18.57
CA LEU A 212 -16.91 -15.49 18.27
C LEU A 212 -17.91 -14.54 17.57
N PRO A 213 -17.93 -13.24 17.91
CA PRO A 213 -18.81 -12.29 17.27
C PRO A 213 -18.61 -12.40 15.75
N LYS A 214 -19.70 -12.66 15.02
CA LYS A 214 -19.68 -12.70 13.55
C LYS A 214 -19.13 -11.36 13.05
N PRO A 215 -18.26 -11.34 12.02
CA PRO A 215 -17.86 -10.08 11.41
C PRO A 215 -19.12 -9.32 11.00
N MET A 216 -19.29 -8.11 11.54
CA MET A 216 -20.44 -7.28 11.19
C MET A 216 -20.39 -6.98 9.70
N ALA A 217 -21.55 -7.10 9.06
CA ALA A 217 -21.80 -6.54 7.74
C ALA A 217 -21.39 -5.05 7.70
N PRO A 218 -20.99 -4.53 6.52
CA PRO A 218 -20.57 -3.15 6.37
C PRO A 218 -21.60 -2.19 7.00
N PRO A 219 -21.15 -1.11 7.65
CA PRO A 219 -22.04 -0.20 8.35
C PRO A 219 -23.11 0.30 7.39
N ALA A 220 -24.39 0.14 7.76
CA ALA A 220 -25.47 0.81 7.06
C ALA A 220 -25.19 2.33 7.04
N PRO A 221 -25.49 3.04 5.93
CA PRO A 221 -25.22 4.48 5.83
C PRO A 221 -25.94 5.20 6.97
N LYS A 222 -25.16 5.72 7.93
CA LYS A 222 -25.70 6.42 9.09
C LYS A 222 -26.26 7.76 8.62
N GLN A 223 -27.47 8.05 9.07
CA GLN A 223 -28.12 9.35 8.91
C GLN A 223 -27.23 10.45 9.49
N THR A 224 -27.13 11.56 8.77
CA THR A 224 -26.32 12.74 9.11
C THR A 224 -26.70 13.27 10.48
N HIS A 225 -25.85 13.05 11.48
CA HIS A 225 -25.91 13.75 12.75
C HIS A 225 -25.28 15.13 12.57
N PHE A 226 -26.11 16.15 12.35
CA PHE A 226 -25.72 17.54 12.46
C PHE A 226 -25.79 17.98 13.93
N SER A 227 -24.69 18.52 14.44
CA SER A 227 -24.52 19.04 15.80
C SER A 227 -25.32 20.33 16.00
N THR A 228 -26.61 20.22 16.34
CA THR A 228 -27.33 21.14 17.25
C THR A 228 -28.75 20.61 17.48
N GLY A 229 -29.12 20.34 18.73
CA GLY A 229 -30.35 19.64 19.11
C GLY A 229 -31.65 20.42 18.95
N ILE A 230 -32.00 20.87 17.73
CA ILE A 230 -33.31 21.44 17.42
C ILE A 230 -33.91 20.72 16.22
N LYS A 231 -35.03 20.02 16.45
CA LYS A 231 -35.80 19.35 15.39
C LYS A 231 -36.54 20.40 14.57
N PHE A 232 -35.99 20.79 13.42
CA PHE A 232 -36.77 21.44 12.38
C PHE A 232 -37.21 20.41 11.34
N GLN A 233 -38.53 20.28 11.16
CA GLN A 233 -39.10 19.71 9.96
C GLN A 233 -38.95 20.75 8.85
N SER A 234 -37.95 20.58 7.98
CA SER A 234 -37.99 21.17 6.65
C SER A 234 -37.71 20.09 5.62
N GLN A 235 -38.73 19.85 4.79
CA GLN A 235 -38.63 19.08 3.57
C GLN A 235 -37.94 19.95 2.52
N HIS A 236 -36.64 19.76 2.34
CA HIS A 236 -35.98 20.12 1.09
C HIS A 236 -35.34 18.85 0.54
N GLY A 237 -36.02 18.26 -0.44
CA GLY A 237 -35.54 17.11 -1.17
C GLY A 237 -34.27 17.47 -1.91
N PHE A 238 -33.15 16.90 -1.48
CA PHE A 238 -32.06 16.63 -2.40
C PHE A 238 -32.52 15.46 -3.27
N LEU A 239 -32.63 15.72 -4.58
CA LEU A 239 -32.70 14.64 -5.55
C LEU A 239 -31.52 13.71 -5.30
N PRO A 240 -31.72 12.38 -5.25
CA PRO A 240 -30.62 11.46 -5.10
C PRO A 240 -29.63 11.73 -6.22
N VAL A 241 -28.38 12.05 -5.86
CA VAL A 241 -27.26 11.99 -6.81
C VAL A 241 -27.36 10.62 -7.47
N PRO A 242 -27.45 10.52 -8.81
CA PRO A 242 -27.44 9.24 -9.48
C PRO A 242 -26.21 8.51 -8.96
N LYS A 243 -26.43 7.41 -8.23
CA LYS A 243 -25.35 6.50 -7.91
C LYS A 243 -24.85 6.07 -9.27
N ILE A 244 -23.71 6.61 -9.69
CA ILE A 244 -22.93 5.99 -10.75
C ILE A 244 -22.78 4.57 -10.23
N GLU A 245 -23.37 3.60 -10.92
CA GLU A 245 -23.21 2.20 -10.58
C GLU A 245 -21.70 1.98 -10.53
N GLU A 246 -21.14 1.91 -9.31
CA GLU A 246 -19.80 1.43 -9.10
C GLU A 246 -19.80 0.09 -9.80
N GLY A 247 -19.12 0.05 -10.95
CA GLY A 247 -19.06 -1.14 -11.78
C GLY A 247 -18.67 -2.34 -10.92
N PRO A 248 -19.00 -3.56 -11.37
CA PRO A 248 -18.72 -4.77 -10.59
C PRO A 248 -17.30 -4.72 -10.05
N THR A 249 -17.17 -4.91 -8.74
CA THR A 249 -15.88 -4.96 -8.04
C THR A 249 -14.97 -5.88 -8.81
N TYR A 250 -13.72 -5.48 -9.04
CA TYR A 250 -12.77 -6.28 -9.83
C TYR A 250 -12.72 -7.72 -9.31
N VAL A 251 -13.25 -8.65 -10.12
CA VAL A 251 -13.10 -10.08 -9.92
C VAL A 251 -11.97 -10.51 -10.84
N TYR A 252 -10.91 -11.07 -10.28
CA TYR A 252 -9.82 -11.61 -11.06
C TYR A 252 -10.31 -12.80 -11.88
N GLU A 253 -10.38 -12.62 -13.19
CA GLU A 253 -10.54 -13.71 -14.15
C GLU A 253 -9.15 -14.13 -14.63
N ALA A 254 -8.76 -15.37 -14.31
CA ALA A 254 -7.50 -15.92 -14.79
C ALA A 254 -7.51 -15.94 -16.32
N GLN A 255 -6.50 -15.35 -16.94
CA GLN A 255 -6.36 -15.36 -18.40
C GLN A 255 -6.32 -16.81 -18.91
N ILE A 256 -7.36 -17.18 -19.66
CA ILE A 256 -7.41 -18.47 -20.35
C ILE A 256 -6.67 -18.29 -21.68
N TYR A 257 -5.54 -18.96 -21.82
CA TYR A 257 -4.83 -19.03 -23.09
C TYR A 257 -5.46 -20.15 -23.92
N PRO A 258 -6.07 -19.86 -25.09
CA PRO A 258 -6.52 -20.91 -26.01
C PRO A 258 -5.30 -21.73 -26.43
N LYS A 259 -5.42 -23.07 -26.33
CA LYS A 259 -4.40 -24.01 -26.80
C LYS A 259 -5.05 -24.88 -27.85
N GLU A 260 -4.62 -24.81 -29.10
CA GLU A 260 -5.10 -25.68 -30.18
C GLU A 260 -4.42 -27.07 -30.15
N GLY A 261 -4.28 -27.63 -28.95
CA GLY A 261 -3.51 -28.85 -28.72
C GLY A 261 -4.15 -29.78 -27.69
N PRO A 262 -3.66 -31.03 -27.60
CA PRO A 262 -4.14 -31.99 -26.61
C PRO A 262 -3.91 -31.47 -25.18
N ALA A 263 -4.83 -31.78 -24.29
CA ALA A 263 -4.72 -31.44 -22.88
C ALA A 263 -3.45 -32.06 -22.26
N GLN A 264 -2.77 -31.29 -21.40
CA GLN A 264 -1.61 -31.78 -20.68
C GLN A 264 -2.00 -32.96 -19.78
N PRO A 265 -1.22 -34.07 -19.76
CA PRO A 265 -1.50 -35.20 -18.88
C PRO A 265 -1.41 -34.80 -17.42
N THR A 266 -2.28 -35.35 -16.58
CA THR A 266 -2.20 -35.16 -15.12
C THR A 266 -1.05 -35.99 -14.52
N LEU A 267 -0.64 -35.69 -13.28
CA LEU A 267 0.39 -36.49 -12.59
C LEU A 267 0.02 -37.98 -12.52
N ALA A 268 -1.27 -38.31 -12.34
CA ALA A 268 -1.76 -39.68 -12.33
C ALA A 268 -1.67 -40.36 -13.72
N ASP A 269 -1.88 -39.60 -14.80
CA ASP A 269 -1.69 -40.10 -16.17
C ASP A 269 -0.23 -40.46 -16.46
N ILE A 270 0.70 -39.69 -15.90
CA ILE A 270 2.14 -39.91 -16.11
C ILE A 270 2.60 -41.22 -15.48
N ASP A 271 2.11 -41.51 -14.28
CA ASP A 271 2.42 -42.74 -13.53
C ASP A 271 1.81 -43.97 -14.22
N THR A 272 0.57 -43.86 -14.72
CA THR A 272 -0.18 -44.98 -15.32
C THR A 272 0.23 -45.31 -16.75
N LYS A 273 0.50 -44.30 -17.60
CA LYS A 273 0.84 -44.48 -19.02
C LYS A 273 2.33 -44.80 -19.25
N GLY A 274 3.13 -44.88 -18.18
CA GLY A 274 4.50 -45.37 -18.23
C GLY A 274 5.51 -44.39 -18.83
N TYR A 275 5.25 -43.08 -18.77
CA TYR A 275 6.17 -42.04 -19.24
C TYR A 275 7.50 -42.01 -18.47
N ILE A 276 7.53 -42.62 -17.28
CA ILE A 276 8.70 -42.64 -16.37
C ILE A 276 9.66 -43.81 -16.68
N LYS A 277 9.30 -44.74 -17.59
CA LYS A 277 10.08 -45.97 -17.86
C LYS A 277 11.56 -45.73 -18.20
N HIS A 278 11.88 -44.60 -18.83
CA HIS A 278 13.24 -44.26 -19.28
C HIS A 278 13.90 -43.16 -18.44
N ILE A 279 13.27 -42.75 -17.33
CA ILE A 279 13.77 -41.67 -16.47
C ILE A 279 14.39 -42.27 -15.22
N ARG A 280 15.50 -41.69 -14.76
CA ARG A 280 16.20 -42.10 -13.52
C ARG A 280 15.25 -42.05 -12.32
N SER A 281 15.24 -43.09 -11.50
CA SER A 281 14.51 -43.09 -10.23
C SER A 281 15.10 -42.12 -9.20
N GLU A 282 14.22 -41.62 -8.33
CA GLU A 282 14.57 -40.72 -7.23
C GLU A 282 15.41 -41.38 -6.12
N THR A 283 16.37 -40.63 -5.57
CA THR A 283 17.11 -41.03 -4.38
C THR A 283 16.38 -40.58 -3.10
N GLN A 284 16.66 -41.22 -1.96
CA GLN A 284 15.98 -40.87 -0.69
C GLN A 284 16.22 -39.42 -0.26
N ALA A 285 17.40 -38.86 -0.52
CA ALA A 285 17.72 -37.47 -0.21
C ALA A 285 16.90 -36.48 -1.06
N GLU A 286 16.72 -36.77 -2.34
CA GLU A 286 15.94 -35.93 -3.26
C GLU A 286 14.45 -35.97 -2.92
N ARG A 287 13.94 -37.14 -2.53
CA ARG A 287 12.56 -37.29 -2.06
C ARG A 287 12.30 -36.49 -0.79
N ALA A 288 13.26 -36.43 0.13
CA ALA A 288 13.18 -35.59 1.33
C ALA A 288 13.19 -34.09 0.98
N GLY A 289 13.82 -33.70 -0.13
CA GLY A 289 13.79 -32.36 -0.70
C GLY A 289 12.54 -32.04 -1.54
N GLY A 290 11.55 -32.94 -1.57
CA GLY A 290 10.29 -32.74 -2.32
C GLY A 290 10.38 -33.05 -3.81
N PHE A 291 11.51 -33.58 -4.29
CA PHE A 291 11.65 -33.99 -5.68
C PHE A 291 11.01 -35.35 -5.92
N ARG A 292 10.21 -35.45 -6.99
CA ARG A 292 9.70 -36.71 -7.53
C ARG A 292 9.93 -36.79 -9.02
N THR A 293 10.22 -37.99 -9.50
CA THR A 293 10.58 -38.24 -10.90
C THR A 293 9.44 -37.86 -11.87
N ASN A 294 8.19 -38.02 -11.44
CA ASN A 294 7.01 -37.66 -12.22
C ASN A 294 6.87 -36.15 -12.47
N ILE A 295 7.39 -35.29 -11.57
CA ILE A 295 7.38 -33.82 -11.72
C ILE A 295 8.27 -33.39 -12.88
N SER A 296 9.46 -33.98 -13.01
CA SER A 296 10.37 -33.69 -14.13
C SER A 296 9.75 -34.07 -15.47
N CYS A 297 9.08 -35.23 -15.53
CA CYS A 297 8.38 -35.67 -16.73
C CYS A 297 7.22 -34.74 -17.10
N LEU A 298 6.40 -34.36 -16.11
CA LEU A 298 5.29 -33.43 -16.30
C LEU A 298 5.78 -32.09 -16.86
N ARG A 299 6.85 -31.55 -16.30
CA ARG A 299 7.41 -30.27 -16.72
C ARG A 299 7.94 -30.33 -18.15
N ALA A 300 8.66 -31.40 -18.52
CA ALA A 300 9.16 -31.58 -19.87
C ALA A 300 8.02 -31.68 -20.90
N ILE A 301 6.95 -32.42 -20.58
CA ILE A 301 5.76 -32.51 -21.44
C ILE A 301 5.04 -31.16 -21.53
N GLN A 302 4.93 -30.43 -20.42
CA GLN A 302 4.32 -29.10 -20.39
C GLN A 302 5.08 -28.10 -21.25
N GLU A 303 6.40 -28.04 -21.13
CA GLU A 303 7.26 -27.16 -21.92
C GLU A 303 7.19 -27.52 -23.41
N ALA A 304 7.17 -28.81 -23.75
CA ALA A 304 7.00 -29.26 -25.13
C ALA A 304 5.63 -28.89 -25.71
N LEU A 305 4.53 -29.12 -24.97
CA LEU A 305 3.18 -28.80 -25.41
C LEU A 305 2.96 -27.29 -25.52
N VAL A 306 3.48 -26.50 -24.58
CA VAL A 306 3.43 -25.04 -24.68
C VAL A 306 4.29 -24.57 -25.86
N GLY A 307 5.50 -25.08 -26.03
CA GLY A 307 6.34 -24.70 -27.17
C GLY A 307 5.74 -25.02 -28.54
N LEU A 308 4.96 -26.10 -28.66
CA LEU A 308 4.36 -26.56 -29.91
C LEU A 308 2.98 -25.95 -30.21
N TYR A 309 2.15 -25.76 -29.18
CA TYR A 309 0.74 -25.39 -29.34
C TYR A 309 0.41 -23.98 -28.82
N HIS A 310 1.41 -23.23 -28.34
CA HIS A 310 1.26 -21.82 -27.97
C HIS A 310 1.66 -20.96 -29.17
N GLY A 311 0.74 -20.81 -30.13
CA GLY A 311 0.97 -20.03 -31.34
C GLY A 311 -0.05 -20.26 -32.44
N CYS A 312 -1.28 -19.78 -32.23
CA CYS A 312 -2.08 -19.04 -33.21
C CYS A 312 -2.86 -17.99 -32.41
#